data_AF-A0A1B8H367-F1
#
_entry.id   AF-A0A1B8H367-F1
#
_cell.length_a   1.000
_cell.length_b   1.000
_cell.length_c   1.000
_cell.angle_alpha   90.00
_cell.angle_beta   90.00
_cell.angle_gamma   90.00
#
_symmetry.space_group_name_H-M   'P 1'
#
loop_
_entity.id
_entity.type
_entity.pdbx_description
1 polymer ?
#
loop_
_entity_poly.entity_id
_entity_poly.type
_entity_poly.pdbx_seq_one_letter_code
_entity_poly.pdbx_strand_id
1 'polypeptide(L)'
;MPENNDMYPRICMIYPQCNASDLNCDPKGYRQHPDIFTQKYNETRREIQAFYGTCCETGTIHPGSVNNPSDSWLSVVKGLRPLGQFSVLSLYDPVLHGLYDTPGLGIKCYLKQNDINIYIILVYRRDSDQGETGALDFIALMNEKKAMMESGEGTHEERVYYSEYKLGRRFGELLHYDPEDIQHYEAMMKTRLDSLNSPQ
;
A
#
# COMPACT_ATOMS: atom_id res chain seq x y z
N MET A 1 25.73 21.74 -11.41
CA MET A 1 25.54 21.44 -9.97
C MET A 1 24.06 21.16 -9.81
N PRO A 2 23.60 19.93 -9.52
CA PRO A 2 22.18 19.76 -9.23
C PRO A 2 21.90 20.52 -7.94
N GLU A 3 20.92 21.42 -8.00
CA GLU A 3 20.43 22.21 -6.88
C GLU A 3 20.12 21.29 -5.70
N ASN A 4 20.33 21.80 -4.47
CA ASN A 4 20.01 21.13 -3.22
C ASN A 4 18.73 20.29 -3.39
N ASN A 5 18.92 18.97 -3.37
CA ASN A 5 17.87 17.98 -3.53
C ASN A 5 17.07 17.90 -2.22
N ASP A 6 16.55 19.05 -1.77
CA ASP A 6 15.74 19.15 -0.59
C ASP A 6 14.40 18.52 -0.91
N MET A 7 14.35 17.20 -0.76
CA MET A 7 13.14 16.42 -0.95
C MET A 7 12.12 16.67 0.16
N TYR A 8 12.48 17.42 1.20
CA TYR A 8 11.62 17.66 2.35
C TYR A 8 10.25 18.25 1.98
N PRO A 9 10.13 19.34 1.19
CA PRO A 9 8.81 19.88 0.83
C PRO A 9 7.96 18.85 0.08
N ARG A 10 8.60 18.05 -0.78
CA ARG A 10 7.93 17.00 -1.56
C ARG A 10 7.47 15.83 -0.69
N ILE A 11 8.30 15.39 0.25
CA ILE A 11 7.94 14.36 1.22
C ILE A 11 6.76 14.84 2.06
N CYS A 12 6.74 16.11 2.48
CA CYS A 12 5.60 16.69 3.18
C CYS A 12 4.31 16.78 2.34
N MET A 13 4.39 16.78 1.00
CA MET A 13 3.18 16.67 0.17
C MET A 13 2.64 15.23 0.13
N ILE A 14 3.52 14.23 0.18
CA ILE A 14 3.16 12.81 0.14
C ILE A 14 2.70 12.32 1.53
N TYR A 15 3.38 12.77 2.57
CA TYR A 15 3.18 12.42 3.97
C TYR A 15 3.22 13.69 4.84
N PRO A 16 2.09 14.43 4.95
CA PRO A 16 2.04 15.73 5.64
C PRO A 16 2.45 15.73 7.11
N GLN A 17 2.31 14.59 7.78
CA GLN A 17 2.70 14.39 9.17
C GLN A 17 4.18 14.00 9.36
N CYS A 18 4.99 14.09 8.30
CA CYS A 18 6.43 13.80 8.33
C CYS A 18 7.15 14.63 9.40
N ASN A 19 8.02 13.96 10.17
CA ASN A 19 8.88 14.56 11.19
C ASN A 19 10.37 14.24 10.96
N ALA A 20 11.24 14.77 11.81
CA ALA A 20 12.68 14.59 11.68
C ALA A 20 13.15 13.12 11.76
N SER A 21 12.47 12.27 12.55
CA SER A 21 12.77 10.83 12.62
C SER A 21 12.51 10.15 11.28
N ASP A 22 11.40 10.50 10.63
CA ASP A 22 11.04 9.94 9.33
C ASP A 22 12.09 10.29 8.27
N LEU A 23 12.57 11.54 8.26
CA LEU A 23 13.59 12.03 7.31
C LEU A 23 14.99 11.48 7.54
N ASN A 24 15.26 11.00 8.76
CA ASN A 24 16.51 10.33 9.10
C ASN A 24 16.43 8.82 8.84
N CYS A 25 15.24 8.28 8.62
CA CYS A 25 15.03 6.88 8.29
C CYS A 25 15.18 6.66 6.78
N ASP A 26 16.42 6.36 6.39
CA ASP A 26 16.76 6.04 5.00
C ASP A 26 17.72 4.85 4.92
N PRO A 27 17.25 3.62 5.23
CA PRO A 27 18.12 2.44 5.29
C PRO A 27 18.72 2.06 3.93
N LYS A 28 18.22 2.63 2.83
CA LYS A 28 18.77 2.43 1.47
C LYS A 28 19.73 3.55 1.05
N GLY A 29 19.86 4.60 1.85
CA GLY A 29 20.79 5.70 1.64
C GLY A 29 20.50 6.56 0.41
N TYR A 30 19.26 6.58 -0.10
CA TYR A 30 18.90 7.37 -1.28
C TYR A 30 19.17 8.87 -1.12
N ARG A 31 19.08 9.39 0.10
CA ARG A 31 19.42 10.77 0.44
C ARG A 31 20.91 11.04 0.26
N GLN A 32 21.78 10.10 0.64
CA GLN A 32 23.23 10.23 0.52
C GLN A 32 23.76 9.83 -0.86
N HIS A 33 22.96 9.11 -1.67
CA HIS A 33 23.31 8.60 -2.99
C HIS A 33 22.34 9.12 -4.07
N PRO A 34 22.41 10.43 -4.42
CA PRO A 34 21.48 11.06 -5.36
C PRO A 34 21.55 10.51 -6.79
N ASP A 35 22.69 9.94 -7.17
CA ASP A 35 22.90 9.21 -8.43
C ASP A 35 22.07 7.92 -8.48
N ILE A 36 22.09 7.12 -7.42
CA ILE A 36 21.28 5.90 -7.30
C ILE A 36 19.80 6.24 -7.28
N PHE A 37 19.41 7.29 -6.53
CA PHE A 37 18.04 7.80 -6.53
C PHE A 37 17.59 8.16 -7.95
N THR A 38 18.38 8.99 -8.63
CA THR A 38 18.06 9.51 -9.97
C THR A 38 17.94 8.37 -10.99
N GLN A 39 18.86 7.40 -10.96
CA GLN A 39 18.81 6.24 -11.85
C GLN A 39 17.50 5.46 -11.67
N LYS A 40 17.18 5.07 -10.43
CA LYS A 40 15.97 4.28 -10.13
C LYS A 40 14.70 5.06 -10.41
N TYR A 41 14.67 6.35 -10.09
CA TYR A 41 13.55 7.23 -10.43
C TYR A 41 13.29 7.23 -11.93
N ASN A 42 14.34 7.40 -12.75
CA ASN A 42 14.22 7.39 -14.21
C ASN A 42 13.82 6.01 -14.78
N GLU A 43 14.26 4.92 -14.15
CA GLU A 43 13.79 3.55 -14.47
C GLU A 43 12.29 3.42 -14.22
N THR A 44 11.82 3.81 -13.03
CA THR A 44 10.39 3.80 -12.69
C THR A 44 9.58 4.67 -13.65
N ARG A 45 10.03 5.88 -13.97
CA ARG A 45 9.32 6.77 -14.89
C ARG A 45 9.18 6.17 -16.29
N ARG A 46 10.21 5.51 -16.80
CA ARG A 46 10.16 4.81 -18.10
C ARG A 46 9.18 3.63 -18.06
N GLU A 47 9.19 2.87 -16.98
CA GLU A 47 8.26 1.75 -16.80
C GLU A 47 6.80 2.23 -16.74
N ILE A 48 6.53 3.29 -15.97
CA ILE A 48 5.21 3.91 -15.93
C ILE A 48 4.79 4.35 -17.32
N GLN A 49 5.63 5.08 -18.05
CA GLN A 49 5.31 5.53 -19.41
C GLN A 49 5.03 4.38 -20.38
N ALA A 50 5.76 3.27 -20.26
CA ALA A 50 5.58 2.12 -21.14
C ALA A 50 4.27 1.35 -20.88
N PHE A 51 3.77 1.37 -19.64
CA PHE A 51 2.64 0.53 -19.22
C PHE A 51 1.39 1.32 -18.82
N TYR A 52 1.42 2.65 -18.82
CA TYR A 52 0.27 3.46 -18.42
C TYR A 52 -0.95 3.15 -19.28
N GLY A 53 -1.96 2.51 -18.68
CA GLY A 53 -3.17 2.04 -19.35
C GLY A 53 -4.42 2.81 -18.92
N THR A 54 -5.52 2.62 -19.63
CA THR A 54 -6.85 3.11 -19.20
C THR A 54 -7.36 2.26 -18.03
N CYS A 55 -7.95 2.89 -17.01
CA CYS A 55 -8.46 2.17 -15.85
C CYS A 55 -9.68 1.31 -16.19
N CYS A 56 -9.63 0.02 -15.84
CA CYS A 56 -10.75 -0.91 -15.88
C CYS A 56 -11.31 -1.06 -14.46
N GLU A 57 -12.37 -0.32 -14.13
CA GLU A 57 -12.95 -0.35 -12.78
C GLU A 57 -13.60 -1.69 -12.41
N THR A 58 -14.02 -2.47 -13.41
CA THR A 58 -14.64 -3.79 -13.19
C THR A 58 -13.62 -4.91 -13.26
N GLY A 59 -12.34 -4.59 -13.47
CA GLY A 59 -11.27 -5.58 -13.50
C GLY A 59 -11.08 -6.21 -12.13
N THR A 60 -10.80 -7.50 -12.13
CA THR A 60 -10.36 -8.25 -10.95
C THR A 60 -8.98 -8.82 -11.20
N ILE A 61 -8.24 -9.10 -10.12
CA ILE A 61 -6.87 -9.57 -10.18
C ILE A 61 -6.62 -10.68 -9.16
N HIS A 62 -5.92 -11.73 -9.58
CA HIS A 62 -5.51 -12.77 -8.66
C HIS A 62 -4.45 -12.20 -7.69
N PRO A 63 -4.61 -12.35 -6.36
CA PRO A 63 -3.72 -11.73 -5.36
C PRO A 63 -2.27 -12.21 -5.50
N GLY A 64 -2.05 -13.45 -5.95
CA GLY A 64 -0.72 -13.97 -6.24
C GLY A 64 0.03 -13.24 -7.36
N SER A 65 -0.66 -12.49 -8.22
CA SER A 65 -0.05 -11.69 -9.28
C SER A 65 0.37 -10.28 -8.84
N VAL A 66 0.06 -9.90 -7.59
CA VAL A 66 0.38 -8.58 -7.00
C VAL A 66 0.99 -8.74 -5.60
N ASN A 67 1.68 -9.85 -5.36
CA ASN A 67 2.23 -10.23 -4.06
C ASN A 67 3.57 -9.56 -3.71
N ASN A 68 4.09 -8.71 -4.59
CA ASN A 68 5.29 -7.92 -4.35
C ASN A 68 5.04 -6.44 -4.67
N PRO A 69 5.89 -5.52 -4.15
CA PRO A 69 5.68 -4.09 -4.33
C PRO A 69 5.55 -3.66 -5.80
N SER A 70 6.43 -4.18 -6.68
CA SER A 70 6.46 -3.81 -8.09
C SER A 70 5.16 -4.15 -8.80
N ASP A 71 4.71 -5.40 -8.68
CA ASP A 71 3.47 -5.83 -9.32
C ASP A 71 2.25 -5.11 -8.74
N SER A 72 2.28 -4.80 -7.44
CA SER A 72 1.19 -4.08 -6.78
C SER A 72 0.95 -2.69 -7.37
N TRP A 73 1.97 -1.84 -7.48
CA TRP A 73 1.78 -0.51 -8.08
C TRP A 73 1.67 -0.57 -9.61
N LEU A 74 2.34 -1.52 -10.27
CA LEU A 74 2.30 -1.64 -11.73
C LEU A 74 0.92 -2.09 -12.23
N SER A 75 0.20 -2.91 -11.47
CA SER A 75 -1.20 -3.28 -11.79
C SER A 75 -2.13 -2.05 -11.85
N VAL A 76 -1.91 -1.05 -10.98
CA VAL A 76 -2.65 0.22 -10.98
C VAL A 76 -2.26 1.07 -12.18
N VAL A 77 -0.97 1.19 -12.46
CA VAL A 77 -0.44 1.91 -13.64
C VAL A 77 -1.01 1.33 -14.94
N LYS A 78 -1.04 0.00 -15.07
CA LYS A 78 -1.63 -0.72 -16.21
C LYS A 78 -3.15 -0.54 -16.32
N GLY A 79 -3.79 0.01 -15.29
CA GLY A 79 -5.24 0.18 -15.24
C GLY A 79 -6.00 -1.11 -14.99
N LEU A 80 -5.37 -2.13 -14.41
CA LEU A 80 -6.03 -3.41 -14.10
C LEU A 80 -6.95 -3.29 -12.89
N ARG A 81 -6.69 -2.31 -12.02
CA ARG A 81 -7.49 -1.99 -10.83
C ARG A 81 -7.29 -0.52 -10.43
N PRO A 82 -8.24 0.11 -9.74
CA PRO A 82 -8.17 1.52 -9.37
C PRO A 82 -7.27 1.80 -8.17
N LEU A 83 -6.98 0.81 -7.33
CA LEU A 83 -6.22 0.95 -6.08
C LEU A 83 -5.25 -0.21 -5.89
N GLY A 84 -4.06 0.10 -5.37
CA GLY A 84 -3.06 -0.87 -4.94
C GLY A 84 -2.35 -0.41 -3.68
N GLN A 85 -1.82 -1.37 -2.92
CA GLN A 85 -1.09 -1.12 -1.69
C GLN A 85 0.28 -1.80 -1.73
N PHE A 86 1.31 -1.09 -1.28
CA PHE A 86 2.63 -1.66 -1.01
C PHE A 86 3.28 -0.92 0.16
N SER A 87 4.51 -1.28 0.51
CA SER A 87 5.25 -0.63 1.58
C SER A 87 6.67 -0.26 1.17
N VAL A 88 7.15 0.86 1.68
CA VAL A 88 8.54 1.31 1.55
C VAL A 88 9.17 1.48 2.93
N LEU A 89 10.49 1.36 3.00
CA LEU A 89 11.26 1.55 4.23
C LEU A 89 11.83 2.97 4.40
N SER A 90 11.67 3.81 3.37
CA SER A 90 12.21 5.17 3.31
C SER A 90 11.22 6.04 2.53
N LEU A 91 10.96 7.25 3.03
CA LEU A 91 10.20 8.26 2.26
C LEU A 91 11.00 8.81 1.08
N TYR A 92 12.29 8.46 0.95
CA TYR A 92 13.13 8.78 -0.21
C TYR A 92 13.06 7.71 -1.31
N ASP A 93 12.15 6.73 -1.23
CA ASP A 93 12.06 5.66 -2.22
C ASP A 93 11.78 6.23 -3.63
N PRO A 94 12.66 6.00 -4.63
CA PRO A 94 12.50 6.56 -5.97
C PRO A 94 11.19 6.16 -6.65
N VAL A 95 10.64 4.98 -6.33
CA VAL A 95 9.38 4.50 -6.89
C VAL A 95 8.23 5.38 -6.42
N LEU A 96 8.20 5.71 -5.12
CA LEU A 96 7.18 6.58 -4.52
C LEU A 96 7.12 7.93 -5.24
N HIS A 97 8.29 8.50 -5.52
CA HIS A 97 8.42 9.76 -6.23
C HIS A 97 8.03 9.65 -7.71
N GLY A 98 8.43 8.58 -8.39
CA GLY A 98 8.04 8.31 -9.79
C GLY A 98 6.53 8.24 -9.96
N LEU A 99 5.85 7.54 -9.04
CA LEU A 99 4.39 7.43 -8.99
C LEU A 99 3.73 8.78 -8.68
N TYR A 100 4.21 9.51 -7.67
CA TYR A 100 3.67 10.81 -7.27
C TYR A 100 3.69 11.84 -8.40
N ASP A 101 4.74 11.85 -9.22
CA ASP A 101 4.87 12.78 -10.35
C ASP A 101 4.07 12.35 -11.59
N THR A 102 3.33 11.25 -11.53
CA THR A 102 2.57 10.75 -12.69
C THR A 102 1.19 11.39 -12.71
N PRO A 103 0.85 12.18 -13.75
CA PRO A 103 -0.51 12.69 -13.90
C PRO A 103 -1.51 11.52 -13.95
N GLY A 104 -2.65 11.68 -13.29
CA GLY A 104 -3.66 10.63 -13.18
C GLY A 104 -3.40 9.57 -12.10
N LEU A 105 -2.26 9.60 -11.40
CA LEU A 105 -2.06 8.81 -10.19
C LEU A 105 -2.14 9.68 -8.94
N GLY A 106 -2.71 9.13 -7.89
CA GLY A 106 -2.69 9.70 -6.55
C GLY A 106 -1.99 8.76 -5.58
N ILE A 107 -1.48 9.35 -4.50
CA ILE A 107 -0.79 8.63 -3.43
C ILE A 107 -1.39 9.04 -2.09
N LYS A 108 -1.60 8.07 -1.20
CA LYS A 108 -1.71 8.31 0.24
C LYS A 108 -0.62 7.52 0.95
N CYS A 109 -0.03 8.10 1.98
CA CYS A 109 1.02 7.49 2.78
C CYS A 109 0.65 7.52 4.25
N TYR A 110 0.90 6.42 4.97
CA TYR A 110 0.81 6.39 6.42
C TYR A 110 1.84 5.44 7.02
N LEU A 111 2.29 5.75 8.24
CA LEU A 111 3.22 4.91 8.97
C LEU A 111 2.51 3.67 9.52
N LYS A 112 3.04 2.48 9.24
CA LYS A 112 2.67 1.26 9.96
C LYS A 112 3.27 1.35 11.35
N GLN A 113 2.43 1.38 12.37
CA GLN A 113 2.88 1.37 13.76
C GLN A 113 3.65 0.08 14.04
N ASN A 114 4.89 0.18 14.53
CA ASN A 114 5.76 -0.83 15.18
C ASN A 114 7.21 -0.28 15.31
N ASP A 115 8.14 -1.07 15.87
CA ASP A 115 9.56 -0.71 16.11
C ASP A 115 10.39 -0.39 14.85
N ILE A 116 9.83 -0.58 13.65
CA ILE A 116 10.50 -0.30 12.38
C ILE A 116 9.60 0.65 11.58
N ASN A 117 10.20 1.72 11.06
CA ASN A 117 9.53 2.64 10.15
C ASN A 117 9.23 1.92 8.82
N ILE A 118 7.99 1.47 8.68
CA ILE A 118 7.46 0.93 7.44
C ILE A 118 6.33 1.86 7.01
N TYR A 119 6.47 2.49 5.84
CA TYR A 119 5.43 3.36 5.31
C TYR A 119 4.56 2.56 4.35
N ILE A 120 3.25 2.56 4.61
CA ILE A 120 2.26 1.98 3.72
C ILE A 120 1.89 3.02 2.69
N ILE A 121 2.04 2.63 1.42
CA ILE A 121 1.75 3.45 0.26
C ILE A 121 0.50 2.89 -0.41
N LEU A 122 -0.53 3.74 -0.52
CA LEU A 122 -1.67 3.50 -1.38
C LEU A 122 -1.45 4.29 -2.66
N VAL A 123 -1.45 3.59 -3.80
CA VAL A 123 -1.42 4.18 -5.13
C VAL A 123 -2.77 3.96 -5.78
N TYR A 124 -3.34 5.02 -6.32
CA TYR A 124 -4.68 4.97 -6.91
C TYR A 124 -4.80 5.78 -8.19
N ARG A 125 -5.82 5.46 -8.97
CA ARG A 125 -6.22 6.15 -10.20
C ARG A 125 -7.05 7.38 -9.88
N ARG A 126 -6.59 8.57 -10.25
CA ARG A 126 -7.37 9.83 -10.11
C ARG A 126 -8.46 9.94 -11.17
N ASP A 127 -8.34 9.18 -12.24
CA ASP A 127 -9.30 9.07 -13.33
C ASP A 127 -10.34 7.96 -13.10
N SER A 128 -10.49 7.49 -11.86
CA SER A 128 -11.50 6.51 -11.43
C SER A 128 -12.23 7.00 -10.20
N ASP A 129 -13.55 6.81 -10.15
CA ASP A 129 -14.38 7.19 -8.99
C ASP A 129 -14.04 6.33 -7.75
N GLN A 130 -13.51 5.13 -7.99
CA GLN A 130 -13.11 4.17 -6.95
C GLN A 130 -11.67 4.39 -6.45
N GLY A 131 -10.86 5.21 -7.12
CA GLY A 131 -9.47 5.38 -6.78
C GLY A 131 -9.25 6.09 -5.44
N GLU A 132 -9.58 7.38 -5.35
CA GLU A 132 -9.36 8.13 -4.10
C GLU A 132 -10.32 7.68 -3.00
N THR A 133 -11.59 7.45 -3.33
CA THR A 133 -12.59 6.94 -2.38
C THR A 133 -12.15 5.61 -1.79
N GLY A 134 -11.71 4.66 -2.63
CA GLY A 134 -11.19 3.37 -2.17
C GLY A 134 -9.94 3.50 -1.31
N ALA A 135 -9.05 4.46 -1.61
CA ALA A 135 -7.89 4.72 -0.77
C ALA A 135 -8.28 5.24 0.63
N LEU A 136 -9.31 6.09 0.73
CA LEU A 136 -9.85 6.57 2.00
C LEU A 136 -10.55 5.45 2.79
N ASP A 137 -11.34 4.62 2.10
CA ASP A 137 -12.01 3.46 2.70
C ASP A 137 -11.01 2.42 3.20
N PHE A 138 -9.90 2.22 2.48
CA PHE A 138 -8.81 1.35 2.92
C PHE A 138 -8.20 1.85 4.24
N ILE A 139 -7.97 3.16 4.36
CA ILE A 139 -7.47 3.76 5.60
C ILE A 139 -8.47 3.58 6.74
N ALA A 140 -9.77 3.77 6.47
CA ALA A 140 -10.83 3.54 7.46
C ALA A 140 -10.86 2.08 7.93
N LEU A 141 -10.74 1.12 7.02
CA LEU A 141 -10.64 -0.31 7.34
C LEU A 141 -9.41 -0.65 8.17
N MET A 142 -8.26 -0.05 7.87
CA MET A 142 -7.05 -0.23 8.66
C MET A 142 -7.21 0.29 10.10
N ASN A 143 -7.91 1.40 10.28
CA ASN A 143 -8.23 1.93 11.61
C ASN A 143 -9.24 1.03 12.34
N GLU A 144 -10.25 0.50 11.65
CA GLU A 144 -11.19 -0.48 12.20
C GLU A 144 -10.45 -1.75 12.66
N LYS A 145 -9.57 -2.29 11.81
CA LYS A 145 -8.71 -3.44 12.13
C LYS A 145 -7.86 -3.18 13.36
N LYS A 146 -7.24 -2.00 13.44
CA LYS A 146 -6.43 -1.60 14.59
C LYS A 146 -7.26 -1.57 15.87
N ALA A 147 -8.44 -0.95 15.85
CA ALA A 147 -9.32 -0.90 17.00
C ALA A 147 -9.71 -2.32 17.47
N MET A 148 -10.05 -3.23 16.54
CA MET A 148 -10.32 -4.63 16.86
C MET A 148 -9.12 -5.34 17.50
N MET A 149 -7.91 -5.06 17.02
CA MET A 149 -6.66 -5.63 17.56
C MET A 149 -6.31 -5.11 18.96
N GLU A 150 -6.70 -3.88 19.29
CA GLU A 150 -6.42 -3.23 20.58
C GLU A 150 -7.49 -3.54 21.64
N SER A 151 -8.76 -3.61 21.25
CA SER A 151 -9.89 -3.81 22.17
C SER A 151 -10.46 -5.23 22.17
N GLY A 152 -9.99 -6.11 21.29
CA GLY A 152 -10.49 -7.47 21.18
C GLY A 152 -10.17 -8.34 22.40
N GLU A 153 -11.01 -9.35 22.64
CA GLU A 153 -10.74 -10.38 23.64
C GLU A 153 -9.81 -11.47 23.07
N GLY A 154 -9.24 -12.29 23.96
CA GLY A 154 -8.36 -13.41 23.60
C GLY A 154 -6.89 -13.05 23.50
N THR A 155 -6.11 -13.98 22.96
CA THR A 155 -4.69 -13.88 22.63
C THR A 155 -4.44 -12.94 21.46
N HIS A 156 -3.18 -12.53 21.27
CA HIS A 156 -2.81 -11.74 20.10
C HIS A 156 -3.16 -12.48 18.79
N GLU A 157 -2.91 -13.78 18.72
CA GLU A 157 -3.19 -14.59 17.53
C GLU A 157 -4.68 -14.65 17.22
N GLU A 158 -5.54 -14.87 18.22
CA GLU A 158 -7.00 -14.86 18.05
C GLU A 158 -7.49 -13.51 17.52
N ARG A 159 -6.97 -12.40 18.04
CA ARG A 159 -7.32 -11.06 17.54
C ARG A 159 -6.89 -10.85 16.10
N VAL A 160 -5.70 -11.34 15.71
CA VAL A 160 -5.22 -11.28 14.32
C VAL A 160 -6.22 -11.99 13.41
N TYR A 161 -6.48 -13.28 13.64
CA TYR A 161 -7.36 -14.05 12.76
C TYR A 161 -8.82 -13.57 12.78
N TYR A 162 -9.31 -13.10 13.94
CA TYR A 162 -10.65 -12.52 14.04
C TYR A 162 -10.77 -11.24 13.22
N SER A 163 -9.81 -10.33 13.32
CA SER A 163 -9.83 -9.07 12.55
C SER A 163 -9.68 -9.31 11.05
N GLU A 164 -8.81 -10.24 10.62
CA GLU A 164 -8.66 -10.63 9.21
C GLU A 164 -9.94 -11.30 8.69
N TYR A 165 -10.58 -12.18 9.47
CA TYR A 165 -11.84 -12.81 9.06
C TYR A 165 -12.97 -11.79 8.88
N LYS A 166 -13.09 -10.83 9.79
CA LYS A 166 -14.17 -9.82 9.73
C LYS A 166 -14.00 -8.81 8.61
N LEU A 167 -12.76 -8.45 8.27
CA LEU A 167 -12.47 -7.35 7.34
C LEU A 167 -11.89 -7.82 6.01
N GLY A 168 -11.42 -9.07 5.91
CA GLY A 168 -10.69 -9.62 4.77
C GLY A 168 -11.45 -9.49 3.46
N ARG A 169 -12.76 -9.75 3.44
CA ARG A 169 -13.59 -9.53 2.24
C ARG A 169 -13.56 -8.08 1.79
N ARG A 170 -13.80 -7.13 2.70
CA ARG A 170 -13.83 -5.69 2.38
C ARG A 170 -12.47 -5.21 1.87
N PHE A 171 -11.38 -5.72 2.44
CA PHE A 171 -10.03 -5.45 1.91
C PHE A 171 -9.83 -6.05 0.51
N GLY A 172 -10.26 -7.28 0.28
CA GLY A 172 -10.15 -7.95 -1.02
C GLY A 172 -10.95 -7.25 -2.11
N GLU A 173 -12.18 -6.84 -1.81
CA GLU A 173 -13.04 -6.07 -2.71
C GLU A 173 -12.40 -4.71 -3.06
N LEU A 174 -11.91 -3.95 -2.07
CA LEU A 174 -11.21 -2.68 -2.31
C LEU A 174 -9.93 -2.83 -3.14
N LEU A 175 -9.24 -3.98 -3.04
CA LEU A 175 -8.03 -4.27 -3.81
C LEU A 175 -8.32 -4.99 -5.14
N HIS A 176 -9.61 -5.17 -5.46
CA HIS A 176 -10.12 -5.80 -6.67
C HIS A 176 -9.62 -7.24 -6.85
N TYR A 177 -9.54 -8.02 -5.77
CA TYR A 177 -9.23 -9.44 -5.88
C TYR A 177 -10.38 -10.25 -6.48
N ASP A 178 -10.04 -11.35 -7.15
CA ASP A 178 -11.05 -12.24 -7.70
C ASP A 178 -12.00 -12.76 -6.60
N PRO A 179 -13.34 -12.78 -6.83
CA PRO A 179 -14.30 -13.18 -5.80
C PRO A 179 -14.06 -14.59 -5.23
N GLU A 180 -13.59 -15.53 -6.06
CA GLU A 180 -13.25 -16.89 -5.64
C GLU A 180 -12.06 -16.90 -4.67
N ASP A 181 -11.04 -16.07 -4.91
CA ASP A 181 -9.88 -15.93 -4.02
C ASP A 181 -10.27 -15.30 -2.69
N ILE A 182 -11.17 -14.30 -2.72
CA ILE A 182 -11.72 -13.68 -1.51
C ILE A 182 -12.48 -14.72 -0.69
N GLN A 183 -13.34 -15.52 -1.33
CA GLN A 183 -14.09 -16.58 -0.67
C GLN A 183 -13.17 -17.65 -0.06
N HIS A 184 -12.12 -18.03 -0.80
CA HIS A 184 -11.13 -18.99 -0.33
C HIS A 184 -10.37 -18.46 0.91
N TYR A 185 -9.87 -17.23 0.85
CA TYR A 185 -9.17 -16.59 1.96
C TYR A 185 -10.03 -16.52 3.21
N GLU A 186 -11.30 -16.16 3.07
CA GLU A 186 -12.24 -16.09 4.19
C GLU A 186 -12.48 -17.44 4.85
N ALA A 187 -12.70 -18.48 4.05
CA ALA A 187 -12.89 -19.84 4.56
C ALA A 187 -11.64 -20.31 5.33
N MET A 188 -10.45 -19.97 4.85
CA MET A 188 -9.19 -20.24 5.54
C MET A 188 -9.09 -19.51 6.88
N MET A 189 -9.40 -18.20 6.91
CA MET A 189 -9.39 -17.42 8.15
C MET A 189 -10.39 -17.97 9.17
N LYS A 190 -11.60 -18.32 8.71
CA LYS A 190 -12.63 -18.92 9.56
C LYS A 190 -12.17 -20.25 10.16
N THR A 191 -11.63 -21.13 9.33
CA THR A 191 -11.15 -22.47 9.76
C THR A 191 -10.08 -22.33 10.84
N ARG A 192 -9.16 -21.38 10.66
CA ARG A 192 -8.09 -21.13 11.64
C ARG A 192 -8.66 -20.57 12.94
N LEU A 193 -9.59 -19.63 12.87
CA LEU A 193 -10.25 -19.08 14.05
C LEU A 193 -11.04 -20.15 14.83
N ASP A 194 -11.79 -21.01 14.15
CA ASP A 194 -12.51 -22.12 14.78
C ASP A 194 -11.55 -23.09 15.52
N SER A 195 -10.37 -23.31 14.94
CA SER A 195 -9.33 -24.16 15.54
C SER A 195 -8.72 -23.55 16.80
N LEU A 196 -8.57 -22.22 16.87
CA LEU A 196 -8.05 -21.53 18.04
C LEU A 196 -9.06 -21.52 19.20
N ASN A 197 -10.35 -21.43 18.88
CA ASN A 197 -11.43 -21.38 19.87
C ASN A 197 -11.86 -22.77 20.40
N SER A 198 -11.29 -23.86 19.87
CA SER A 198 -11.61 -25.22 20.32
C SER A 198 -10.90 -25.51 21.66
N PRO A 199 -11.59 -26.05 22.68
CA PRO A 199 -10.95 -26.40 23.94
C PRO A 199 -9.85 -27.44 23.71
N GLN A 200 -8.65 -27.16 24.22
CA GLN A 200 -7.52 -28.10 24.25
C GLN A 200 -7.73 -29.21 25.28
#